data_AF-A0A397UIN8-F1
#
_entry.id   AF-A0A397UIN8-F1
#
_cell.length_a   1.000
_cell.length_b   1.000
_cell.length_c   1.000
_cell.angle_alpha   90.00
_cell.angle_beta   90.00
_cell.angle_gamma   90.00
#
_symmetry.space_group_name_H-M   'P 1'
#
loop_
_entity.id
_entity.type
_entity.pdbx_description
1 polymer ?
#
loop_
_entity_poly.entity_id
_entity_poly.type
_entity_poly.pdbx_seq_one_letter_code
_entity_poly.pdbx_strand_id
1 'polypeptide(L)'
;MVFLTSKLNYQIQKTNYINYKNPDEKILLKRLDVVEFSYIHYLLSIFNNLDFVRPDDPEYLEFIKEFLRLPTNLHPDWLCEYRFIPNNTKTKLRLARELYDDRILLFTTVFANSDLFIAPELRSGWLSKGLVSLGIINKVDEDTFIRLAFDIQNLYNLPSPPSDLFYRARMLVLHFYYNVDNLYFTCNSWDVLKSINFIPSKPVDYPYLETAKFKSPILCSFNSLRLPKHVKLCWTQCAFYDDLVIPPQSENIVDKQLDDWKRHGALDLLFTIINGLYGWLEDNLLLMAWIYLY
;
A
#
# COMPACT_ATOMS: atom_id res chain seq x y z
N MET A 1 -0.53 -1.32 -36.48
CA MET A 1 -1.16 -0.21 -37.24
C MET A 1 -2.64 -0.51 -37.33
N VAL A 2 -3.48 0.49 -37.14
CA VAL A 2 -4.94 0.31 -37.13
C VAL A 2 -5.53 1.23 -38.20
N PHE A 3 -6.56 0.76 -38.91
CA PHE A 3 -7.18 1.50 -40.00
C PHE A 3 -8.59 2.01 -39.58
N LEU A 4 -8.94 3.25 -39.92
CA LEU A 4 -10.22 3.90 -39.61
C LEU A 4 -11.16 3.92 -40.83
N THR A 5 -12.36 3.35 -40.71
CA THR A 5 -13.40 3.55 -41.74
C THR A 5 -14.22 4.79 -41.46
N SER A 6 -14.25 5.76 -42.38
CA SER A 6 -15.11 6.94 -42.28
C SER A 6 -16.55 6.60 -42.68
N LYS A 7 -17.49 6.67 -41.74
CA LYS A 7 -18.87 7.04 -42.02
C LYS A 7 -19.45 7.80 -40.83
N LEU A 8 -19.86 9.05 -41.09
CA LEU A 8 -20.52 9.94 -40.13
C LEU A 8 -21.78 9.27 -39.53
N ASN A 9 -21.88 9.26 -38.20
CA ASN A 9 -23.03 9.87 -37.51
C ASN A 9 -22.84 9.92 -35.99
N TYR A 10 -23.14 11.10 -35.44
CA TYR A 10 -23.15 11.44 -34.02
C TYR A 10 -24.09 10.55 -33.22
N GLN A 11 -23.57 9.83 -32.22
CA GLN A 11 -24.02 9.89 -30.80
C GLN A 11 -23.28 8.90 -29.90
N ILE A 12 -22.54 7.95 -30.44
CA ILE A 12 -21.49 7.19 -29.75
C ILE A 12 -20.42 7.01 -30.80
N GLN A 13 -19.16 7.37 -30.54
CA GLN A 13 -18.05 7.14 -31.47
C GLN A 13 -17.84 5.62 -31.64
N LYS A 14 -18.70 4.96 -32.43
CA LYS A 14 -18.38 3.70 -33.09
C LYS A 14 -17.40 4.00 -34.21
N THR A 15 -16.18 4.40 -33.83
CA THR A 15 -15.05 4.33 -34.74
C THR A 15 -14.75 2.84 -34.89
N ASN A 16 -15.14 2.27 -36.04
CA ASN A 16 -14.81 0.89 -36.37
C ASN A 16 -13.32 0.84 -36.72
N TYR A 17 -12.52 0.49 -35.71
CA TYR A 17 -11.10 0.23 -35.87
C TYR A 17 -10.91 -1.15 -36.48
N ILE A 18 -10.33 -1.20 -37.67
CA ILE A 18 -10.02 -2.47 -38.34
C ILE A 18 -8.54 -2.76 -38.11
N ASN A 19 -8.27 -3.85 -37.38
CA ASN A 19 -6.96 -4.46 -37.34
C ASN A 19 -6.87 -5.49 -38.46
N TYR A 20 -5.93 -5.32 -39.39
CA TYR A 20 -5.72 -6.23 -40.51
C TYR A 20 -4.65 -7.26 -40.15
N LYS A 21 -4.83 -8.50 -40.61
CA LYS A 21 -3.97 -9.64 -40.25
C LYS A 21 -2.92 -9.95 -41.31
N ASN A 22 -3.09 -9.48 -42.54
CA ASN A 22 -2.20 -9.77 -43.66
C ASN A 22 -1.97 -8.56 -44.60
N PRO A 23 -0.92 -8.57 -45.43
CA PRO A 23 -0.61 -7.46 -46.34
C PRO A 23 -1.69 -7.18 -47.38
N ASP A 24 -2.45 -8.19 -47.80
CA ASP A 24 -3.50 -8.05 -48.82
C ASP A 24 -4.70 -7.26 -48.30
N GLU A 25 -5.10 -7.51 -47.05
CA GLU A 25 -6.12 -6.71 -46.34
C GLU A 25 -5.68 -5.24 -46.22
N LYS A 26 -4.39 -4.98 -45.97
CA LYS A 26 -3.87 -3.60 -45.93
C LYS A 26 -4.07 -2.89 -47.27
N ILE A 27 -3.77 -3.57 -48.38
CA ILE A 27 -3.93 -3.02 -49.72
C ILE A 27 -5.42 -2.77 -50.01
N LEU A 28 -6.29 -3.70 -49.64
CA LEU A 28 -7.74 -3.58 -49.81
C LEU A 28 -8.30 -2.39 -49.01
N LEU A 29 -7.91 -2.23 -47.76
CA LEU A 29 -8.33 -1.12 -46.90
C LEU A 29 -7.86 0.23 -47.46
N LYS A 30 -6.61 0.31 -47.96
CA LYS A 30 -6.14 1.53 -48.64
C LYS A 30 -6.94 1.86 -49.90
N ARG A 31 -7.39 0.84 -50.66
CA ARG A 31 -8.26 1.04 -51.84
C ARG A 31 -9.67 1.49 -51.48
N LEU A 32 -10.11 1.23 -50.25
CA LEU A 32 -11.40 1.66 -49.72
C LEU A 32 -11.30 3.03 -49.00
N ASP A 33 -10.24 3.80 -49.26
CA ASP A 33 -9.95 5.11 -48.66
C ASP A 33 -9.92 5.10 -47.12
N VAL A 34 -9.56 3.96 -46.54
CA VAL A 34 -9.48 3.80 -45.09
C VAL A 34 -8.17 4.41 -44.59
N VAL A 35 -8.26 5.34 -43.63
CA VAL A 35 -7.11 6.11 -43.15
C VAL A 35 -6.27 5.26 -42.20
N GLU A 36 -4.95 5.21 -42.45
CA GLU A 36 -3.99 4.53 -41.59
C GLU A 36 -3.71 5.37 -40.34
N PHE A 37 -4.00 4.82 -39.17
CA PHE A 37 -3.76 5.45 -37.87
C PHE A 37 -2.60 4.76 -37.14
N SER A 38 -1.74 5.57 -36.51
CA SER A 38 -0.71 5.05 -35.62
C SER A 38 -1.35 4.42 -34.38
N TYR A 39 -0.69 3.42 -33.81
CA TYR A 39 -1.14 2.78 -32.57
C TYR A 39 -1.29 3.78 -31.41
N ILE A 40 -0.37 4.74 -31.27
CA ILE A 40 -0.44 5.78 -30.23
C ILE A 40 -1.69 6.65 -30.40
N HIS A 41 -1.98 7.11 -31.61
CA HIS A 41 -3.17 7.92 -31.88
C HIS A 41 -4.47 7.14 -31.63
N TYR A 42 -4.49 5.83 -31.94
CA TYR A 42 -5.59 4.95 -31.58
C TYR A 42 -5.80 4.90 -30.06
N LEU A 43 -4.75 4.65 -29.28
CA LEU A 43 -4.84 4.63 -27.82
C LEU A 43 -5.31 5.98 -27.27
N LEU A 44 -4.75 7.10 -27.74
CA LEU A 44 -5.17 8.44 -27.33
C LEU A 44 -6.67 8.66 -27.58
N SER A 45 -7.20 8.19 -28.70
CA SER A 45 -8.63 8.33 -29.00
C SER A 45 -9.52 7.57 -28.00
N ILE A 46 -9.07 6.42 -27.50
CA ILE A 46 -9.80 5.64 -26.50
C ILE A 46 -9.68 6.31 -25.13
N PHE A 47 -8.45 6.56 -24.69
CA PHE A 47 -8.20 7.04 -23.33
C PHE A 47 -8.59 8.51 -23.09
N ASN A 48 -8.77 9.31 -24.15
CA ASN A 48 -9.35 10.65 -24.04
C ASN A 48 -10.88 10.66 -23.87
N ASN A 49 -11.56 9.52 -24.05
CA ASN A 49 -13.01 9.40 -23.94
C ASN A 49 -13.45 8.51 -22.76
N LEU A 50 -12.59 8.34 -21.75
CA LEU A 50 -12.86 7.46 -20.58
C LEU A 50 -14.08 7.91 -19.77
N ASP A 51 -14.45 9.19 -19.81
CA ASP A 51 -15.63 9.71 -19.09
C ASP A 51 -16.95 9.07 -19.53
N PHE A 52 -16.98 8.47 -20.73
CA PHE A 52 -18.15 7.77 -21.26
C PHE A 52 -18.10 6.25 -21.07
N VAL A 53 -16.99 5.73 -20.54
CA VAL A 53 -16.79 4.30 -20.34
C VAL A 53 -17.46 3.86 -19.05
N ARG A 54 -18.24 2.78 -19.13
CA ARG A 54 -18.78 2.10 -17.95
C ARG A 54 -17.77 1.06 -17.47
N PRO A 55 -17.30 1.11 -16.21
CA PRO A 55 -16.28 0.17 -15.72
C PRO A 55 -16.73 -1.29 -15.68
N ASP A 56 -18.03 -1.54 -15.71
CA ASP A 56 -18.65 -2.87 -15.74
C ASP A 56 -18.94 -3.40 -17.16
N ASP A 57 -18.66 -2.60 -18.20
CA ASP A 57 -18.87 -2.98 -19.59
C ASP A 57 -17.99 -4.18 -19.99
N PRO A 58 -18.60 -5.33 -20.39
CA PRO A 58 -17.84 -6.50 -20.82
C PRO A 58 -16.92 -6.26 -22.02
N GLU A 59 -17.31 -5.41 -22.97
CA GLU A 59 -16.49 -5.10 -24.15
C GLU A 59 -15.25 -4.29 -23.74
N TYR A 60 -15.42 -3.34 -22.82
CA TYR A 60 -14.31 -2.58 -22.27
C TYR A 60 -13.36 -3.46 -21.45
N LEU A 61 -13.90 -4.35 -20.61
CA LEU A 61 -13.08 -5.29 -19.84
C LEU A 61 -12.26 -6.21 -20.75
N GLU A 62 -12.84 -6.68 -21.85
CA GLU A 62 -12.12 -7.50 -22.81
C GLU A 62 -11.03 -6.69 -23.54
N PHE A 63 -11.32 -5.45 -23.92
CA PHE A 63 -10.30 -4.53 -24.46
C PHE A 63 -9.13 -4.35 -23.48
N ILE A 64 -9.40 -4.14 -22.19
CA ILE A 64 -8.35 -3.98 -21.18
C ILE A 64 -7.53 -5.26 -21.01
N LYS A 65 -8.15 -6.44 -21.02
CA LYS A 65 -7.40 -7.71 -20.97
C LYS A 65 -6.48 -7.87 -22.17
N GLU A 66 -6.98 -7.61 -23.39
CA GLU A 66 -6.18 -7.68 -24.60
C GLU A 66 -5.04 -6.68 -24.58
N PHE A 67 -5.30 -5.45 -24.11
CA PHE A 67 -4.28 -4.43 -23.94
C PHE A 67 -3.19 -4.88 -22.95
N LEU A 68 -3.55 -5.37 -21.77
CA LEU A 68 -2.62 -5.83 -20.74
C LEU A 68 -1.83 -7.09 -21.12
N ARG A 69 -2.29 -7.85 -22.13
CA ARG A 69 -1.56 -9.00 -22.71
C ARG A 69 -0.41 -8.56 -23.61
N LEU A 70 -0.39 -7.32 -24.06
CA LEU A 70 0.66 -6.82 -24.93
C LEU A 70 2.02 -6.81 -24.19
N PRO A 71 3.13 -6.95 -24.93
CA PRO A 71 4.46 -6.69 -24.38
C PRO A 71 4.51 -5.32 -23.69
N THR A 72 5.11 -5.25 -22.51
CA THR A 72 5.10 -4.04 -21.67
C THR A 72 5.75 -2.83 -22.34
N ASN A 73 6.67 -3.03 -23.28
CA ASN A 73 7.27 -1.97 -24.09
C ASN A 73 6.30 -1.34 -25.10
N LEU A 74 5.10 -1.90 -25.27
CA LEU A 74 4.01 -1.31 -26.05
C LEU A 74 3.03 -0.51 -25.19
N HIS A 75 3.16 -0.57 -23.86
CA HIS A 75 2.39 0.29 -22.96
C HIS A 75 3.07 1.67 -22.91
N PRO A 76 2.44 2.74 -23.42
CA PRO A 76 3.04 4.05 -23.35
C PRO A 76 3.08 4.56 -21.90
N ASP A 77 4.20 5.16 -21.50
CA ASP A 77 4.42 5.64 -20.12
C ASP A 77 3.34 6.61 -19.65
N TRP A 78 2.80 7.45 -20.54
CA TRP A 78 1.75 8.42 -20.21
C TRP A 78 0.43 7.78 -19.75
N LEU A 79 0.21 6.48 -20.00
CA LEU A 79 -1.00 5.80 -19.53
C LEU A 79 -1.05 5.65 -18.01
N CYS A 80 0.08 5.68 -17.31
CA CYS A 80 0.08 5.55 -15.85
C CYS A 80 -0.66 6.71 -15.14
N GLU A 81 -0.88 7.81 -15.86
CA GLU A 81 -1.62 8.99 -15.39
C GLU A 81 -3.13 8.95 -15.71
N TYR A 82 -3.60 7.95 -16.46
CA TYR A 82 -5.02 7.81 -16.82
C TYR A 82 -5.76 6.87 -15.87
N ARG A 83 -6.97 7.27 -15.46
CA ARG A 83 -7.87 6.43 -14.69
C ARG A 83 -8.64 5.52 -15.62
N PHE A 84 -8.10 4.33 -15.90
CA PHE A 84 -8.70 3.42 -16.87
C PHE A 84 -8.83 1.98 -16.37
N ILE A 85 -8.29 1.65 -15.19
CA ILE A 85 -8.39 0.31 -14.63
C ILE A 85 -9.67 0.21 -13.78
N PRO A 86 -10.60 -0.71 -14.09
CA PRO A 86 -11.76 -0.95 -13.24
C PRO A 86 -11.36 -1.49 -11.86
N ASN A 87 -11.98 -0.91 -10.83
CA ASN A 87 -11.90 -1.40 -9.45
C ASN A 87 -12.66 -2.72 -9.24
N ASN A 88 -12.50 -3.32 -8.05
CA ASN A 88 -13.10 -4.59 -7.66
C ASN A 88 -14.62 -4.61 -7.84
N THR A 89 -15.29 -3.51 -7.47
CA THR A 89 -16.76 -3.40 -7.57
C THR A 89 -17.24 -2.99 -8.97
N LYS A 90 -16.33 -2.68 -9.90
CA LYS A 90 -16.60 -2.15 -11.24
C LYS A 90 -17.50 -0.91 -11.26
N THR A 91 -17.38 -0.08 -10.22
CA THR A 91 -18.12 1.17 -10.10
C THR A 91 -17.32 2.37 -10.56
N LYS A 92 -15.97 2.26 -10.62
CA LYS A 92 -15.08 3.38 -10.96
C LYS A 92 -13.84 2.89 -11.71
N LEU A 93 -13.34 3.75 -12.58
CA LEU A 93 -11.99 3.63 -13.12
C LEU A 93 -10.98 4.30 -12.18
N ARG A 94 -9.83 3.67 -11.99
CA ARG A 94 -8.75 4.09 -11.10
C ARG A 94 -7.44 4.14 -11.85
N LEU A 95 -6.48 4.89 -11.29
CA LEU A 95 -5.08 4.74 -11.71
C LEU A 95 -4.60 3.37 -11.27
N ALA A 96 -3.71 2.73 -12.04
CA ALA A 96 -3.11 1.47 -11.61
C ALA A 96 -2.38 1.61 -10.26
N ARG A 97 -1.66 2.73 -10.05
CA ARG A 97 -0.96 3.06 -8.77
C ARG A 97 -1.86 3.35 -7.56
N GLU A 98 -3.17 3.45 -7.77
CA GLU A 98 -4.16 3.55 -6.69
C GLU A 98 -4.68 2.18 -6.25
N LEU A 99 -4.35 1.12 -7.00
CA LEU A 99 -4.88 -0.22 -6.78
C LEU A 99 -3.83 -1.16 -6.17
N TYR A 100 -4.32 -2.05 -5.33
CA TYR A 100 -3.56 -3.10 -4.67
C TYR A 100 -3.89 -4.47 -5.27
N ASP A 101 -2.89 -5.34 -5.28
CA ASP A 101 -3.03 -6.76 -5.61
C ASP A 101 -3.66 -7.52 -4.42
N ASP A 102 -4.88 -8.03 -4.61
CA ASP A 102 -5.62 -8.73 -3.57
C ASP A 102 -5.05 -10.13 -3.24
N ARG A 103 -4.04 -10.60 -3.98
CA ARG A 103 -3.28 -11.81 -3.63
C ARG A 103 -2.36 -11.60 -2.44
N ILE A 104 -2.06 -10.35 -2.07
CA ILE A 104 -1.27 -10.02 -0.89
C ILE A 104 -2.18 -9.91 0.32
N LEU A 105 -2.02 -10.86 1.25
CA LEU A 105 -2.81 -10.95 2.47
C LEU A 105 -2.80 -9.66 3.31
N LEU A 106 -1.67 -8.95 3.35
CA LEU A 106 -1.57 -7.71 4.10
C LEU A 106 -2.48 -6.62 3.51
N PHE A 107 -2.53 -6.48 2.18
CA PHE A 107 -3.38 -5.49 1.52
C PHE A 107 -4.86 -5.80 1.74
N THR A 108 -5.27 -7.06 1.59
CA THR A 108 -6.66 -7.47 1.84
C THR A 108 -7.05 -7.32 3.30
N THR A 109 -6.11 -7.42 4.23
CA THR A 109 -6.32 -7.14 5.64
C THR A 109 -6.50 -5.64 5.91
N VAL A 110 -5.54 -4.81 5.49
CA VAL A 110 -5.54 -3.35 5.75
C VAL A 110 -6.73 -2.67 5.05
N PHE A 111 -7.04 -3.08 3.83
CA PHE A 111 -8.09 -2.46 3.03
C PHE A 111 -9.33 -3.36 2.88
N ALA A 112 -9.60 -4.23 3.85
CA ALA A 112 -10.81 -5.05 3.87
C ALA A 112 -12.06 -4.18 3.66
N ASN A 113 -12.95 -4.66 2.77
CA ASN A 113 -14.16 -3.97 2.33
C ASN A 113 -13.94 -2.62 1.63
N SER A 114 -12.73 -2.36 1.14
CA SER A 114 -12.45 -1.20 0.30
C SER A 114 -12.65 -1.52 -1.18
N ASP A 115 -12.59 -0.44 -1.95
CA ASP A 115 -12.71 -0.43 -3.40
C ASP A 115 -11.36 -0.11 -4.07
N LEU A 116 -10.26 -0.47 -3.38
CA LEU A 116 -8.87 -0.22 -3.77
C LEU A 116 -8.20 -1.45 -4.42
N PHE A 117 -8.97 -2.48 -4.76
CA PHE A 117 -8.46 -3.66 -5.46
C PHE A 117 -8.91 -3.65 -6.92
N ILE A 118 -8.18 -4.37 -7.77
CA ILE A 118 -8.53 -4.52 -9.19
C ILE A 118 -9.82 -5.35 -9.35
N ALA A 119 -10.55 -5.11 -10.44
CA ALA A 119 -11.61 -6.00 -10.92
C ALA A 119 -11.15 -7.48 -10.98
N PRO A 120 -12.00 -8.44 -10.54
CA PRO A 120 -11.68 -9.87 -10.52
C PRO A 120 -11.15 -10.43 -11.85
N GLU A 121 -11.70 -9.96 -12.96
CA GLU A 121 -11.35 -10.40 -14.31
C GLU A 121 -9.91 -10.07 -14.71
N LEU A 122 -9.31 -9.09 -14.05
CA LEU A 122 -7.95 -8.62 -14.34
C LEU A 122 -6.89 -9.25 -13.44
N ARG A 123 -7.29 -10.07 -12.45
CA ARG A 123 -6.38 -10.71 -11.47
C ARG A 123 -5.59 -11.90 -12.03
N SER A 124 -5.85 -12.23 -13.28
CA SER A 124 -5.22 -13.36 -13.94
C SER A 124 -3.70 -13.21 -14.00
N GLY A 125 -2.96 -14.25 -13.61
CA GLY A 125 -1.50 -14.17 -13.44
C GLY A 125 -0.72 -13.72 -14.70
N TRP A 126 -1.29 -13.92 -15.88
CA TRP A 126 -0.71 -13.55 -17.17
C TRP A 126 -0.92 -12.07 -17.51
N LEU A 127 -1.89 -11.39 -16.88
CA LEU A 127 -2.10 -9.94 -16.98
C LEU A 127 -1.23 -9.15 -15.99
N SER A 128 -0.63 -9.83 -15.01
CA SER A 128 0.13 -9.20 -13.92
C SER A 128 1.29 -8.34 -14.42
N LYS A 129 2.02 -8.78 -15.46
CA LYS A 129 3.14 -8.01 -16.01
C LYS A 129 2.70 -6.66 -16.57
N GLY A 130 1.58 -6.63 -17.28
CA GLY A 130 1.01 -5.38 -17.80
C GLY A 130 0.57 -4.45 -16.68
N LEU A 131 -0.15 -4.97 -15.69
CA LEU A 131 -0.59 -4.18 -14.53
C LEU A 131 0.60 -3.62 -13.72
N VAL A 132 1.65 -4.42 -13.52
CA VAL A 132 2.90 -4.01 -12.86
C VAL A 132 3.60 -2.91 -13.65
N SER A 133 3.67 -3.03 -14.98
CA SER A 133 4.25 -1.97 -15.81
C SER A 133 3.49 -0.63 -15.73
N LEU A 134 2.20 -0.67 -15.40
CA LEU A 134 1.37 0.51 -15.21
C LEU A 134 1.42 1.06 -13.77
N GLY A 135 2.11 0.37 -12.86
CA GLY A 135 2.35 0.82 -11.49
C GLY A 135 1.40 0.27 -10.44
N ILE A 136 0.73 -0.86 -10.68
CA ILE A 136 -0.04 -1.52 -9.60
C ILE A 136 0.86 -1.88 -8.42
N ILE A 137 0.31 -1.74 -7.21
CA ILE A 137 0.99 -2.12 -5.97
C ILE A 137 0.82 -3.63 -5.75
N ASN A 138 1.88 -4.40 -6.02
CA ASN A 138 1.86 -5.86 -5.99
C ASN A 138 2.94 -6.49 -5.09
N LYS A 139 3.56 -5.69 -4.22
CA LYS A 139 4.53 -6.13 -3.21
C LYS A 139 4.54 -5.14 -2.05
N VAL A 140 4.98 -5.60 -0.89
CA VAL A 140 5.20 -4.75 0.29
C VAL A 140 6.70 -4.49 0.39
N ASP A 141 7.14 -3.35 -0.14
CA ASP A 141 8.48 -2.80 0.07
C ASP A 141 8.44 -1.65 1.09
N GLU A 142 9.58 -1.01 1.32
CA GLU A 142 9.75 0.13 2.24
C GLU A 142 8.66 1.21 2.06
N ASP A 143 8.56 1.76 0.85
CA ASP A 143 7.63 2.85 0.53
C ASP A 143 6.18 2.41 0.69
N THR A 144 5.86 1.20 0.22
CA THR A 144 4.51 0.65 0.36
C THR A 144 4.18 0.43 1.82
N PHE A 145 5.11 -0.06 2.64
CA PHE A 145 4.89 -0.27 4.06
C PHE A 145 4.59 1.05 4.79
N ILE A 146 5.41 2.09 4.54
CA ILE A 146 5.18 3.43 5.13
C ILE A 146 3.82 3.97 4.74
N ARG A 147 3.45 3.81 3.46
CA ARG A 147 2.12 4.20 2.97
C ARG A 147 1.00 3.45 3.71
N LEU A 148 1.13 2.14 3.91
CA LEU A 148 0.16 1.36 4.69
C LEU A 148 0.05 1.85 6.14
N ALA A 149 1.15 2.24 6.76
CA ALA A 149 1.15 2.80 8.12
C ALA A 149 0.38 4.13 8.17
N PHE A 150 0.60 5.03 7.20
CA PHE A 150 -0.20 6.24 7.05
C PHE A 150 -1.68 5.93 6.79
N ASP A 151 -1.98 4.94 5.95
CA ASP A 151 -3.36 4.56 5.65
C ASP A 151 -4.09 4.06 6.90
N ILE A 152 -3.44 3.28 7.77
CA ILE A 152 -3.99 2.90 9.08
C ILE A 152 -4.25 4.14 9.96
N GLN A 153 -3.31 5.08 10.04
CA GLN A 153 -3.48 6.33 10.78
C GLN A 153 -4.65 7.17 10.21
N ASN A 154 -4.78 7.24 8.89
CA ASN A 154 -5.86 7.96 8.22
C ASN A 154 -7.22 7.31 8.51
N LEU A 155 -7.31 5.97 8.48
CA LEU A 155 -8.51 5.23 8.85
C LEU A 155 -8.91 5.49 10.30
N TYR A 156 -7.94 5.61 11.21
CA TYR A 156 -8.17 5.96 12.62
C TYR A 156 -8.77 7.36 12.81
N ASN A 157 -8.38 8.31 11.96
CA ASN A 157 -8.82 9.69 12.03
C ASN A 157 -10.18 9.94 11.33
N LEU A 158 -10.80 8.92 10.73
CA LEU A 158 -12.13 9.04 10.15
C LEU A 158 -13.18 9.31 11.25
N PRO A 159 -14.29 10.02 10.95
CA PRO A 159 -15.38 10.22 11.91
C PRO A 159 -15.99 8.91 12.43
N SER A 160 -15.92 7.84 11.62
CA SER A 160 -16.37 6.50 11.95
C SER A 160 -15.31 5.50 11.46
N PRO A 161 -14.25 5.23 12.24
CA PRO A 161 -13.21 4.28 11.89
C PRO A 161 -13.77 2.86 11.72
N PRO A 162 -13.13 1.99 10.91
CA PRO A 162 -13.52 0.58 10.82
C PRO A 162 -13.49 -0.10 12.19
N SER A 163 -14.50 -0.91 12.51
CA SER A 163 -14.58 -1.60 13.81
C SER A 163 -13.43 -2.59 14.05
N ASP A 164 -12.83 -3.09 12.97
CA ASP A 164 -11.70 -4.02 12.97
C ASP A 164 -10.33 -3.31 12.86
N LEU A 165 -10.27 -1.98 12.94
CA LEU A 165 -9.05 -1.21 12.69
C LEU A 165 -7.85 -1.63 13.56
N PHE A 166 -8.05 -1.91 14.84
CA PHE A 166 -6.98 -2.38 15.73
C PHE A 166 -6.42 -3.74 15.30
N TYR A 167 -7.26 -4.61 14.73
CA TYR A 167 -6.80 -5.87 14.15
C TYR A 167 -5.95 -5.61 12.90
N ARG A 168 -6.37 -4.70 12.01
CA ARG A 168 -5.61 -4.33 10.81
C ARG A 168 -4.23 -3.75 11.18
N ALA A 169 -4.21 -2.85 12.16
CA ALA A 169 -3.00 -2.25 12.72
C ALA A 169 -2.05 -3.32 13.29
N ARG A 170 -2.58 -4.27 14.09
CA ARG A 170 -1.82 -5.41 14.61
C ARG A 170 -1.17 -6.23 13.50
N MET A 171 -1.93 -6.56 12.45
CA MET A 171 -1.42 -7.34 11.32
C MET A 171 -0.30 -6.63 10.57
N LEU A 172 -0.37 -5.29 10.44
CA LEU A 172 0.70 -4.49 9.85
C LEU A 172 1.98 -4.51 10.71
N VAL A 173 1.84 -4.36 12.03
CA VAL A 173 2.97 -4.41 12.97
C VAL A 173 3.61 -5.80 13.01
N LEU A 174 2.81 -6.86 12.98
CA LEU A 174 3.34 -8.23 12.88
C LEU A 174 4.09 -8.45 11.56
N HIS A 175 3.53 -7.97 10.44
CA HIS A 175 4.21 -8.06 9.15
C HIS A 175 5.58 -7.38 9.18
N PHE A 176 5.67 -6.21 9.81
CA PHE A 176 6.94 -5.52 10.01
C PHE A 176 7.97 -6.38 10.74
N TYR A 177 7.64 -6.96 11.90
CA TYR A 177 8.61 -7.77 12.62
C TYR A 177 9.09 -9.00 11.85
N TYR A 178 8.20 -9.65 11.09
CA TYR A 178 8.57 -10.82 10.29
C TYR A 178 9.36 -10.48 9.02
N ASN A 179 9.38 -9.21 8.59
CA ASN A 179 9.95 -8.82 7.31
C ASN A 179 10.90 -7.61 7.40
N VAL A 180 11.31 -7.19 8.59
CA VAL A 180 12.12 -5.98 8.79
C VAL A 180 13.42 -6.02 7.98
N ASP A 181 14.07 -7.19 7.92
CA ASP A 181 15.30 -7.40 7.15
C ASP A 181 15.08 -7.30 5.63
N ASN A 182 13.85 -7.56 5.15
CA ASN A 182 13.49 -7.53 3.73
C ASN A 182 12.91 -6.18 3.28
N LEU A 183 12.54 -5.31 4.22
CA LEU A 183 11.98 -3.99 3.92
C LEU A 183 13.09 -2.96 3.65
N TYR A 184 14.35 -3.24 4.00
CA TYR A 184 15.53 -2.41 3.68
C TYR A 184 15.39 -0.92 4.04
N PHE A 185 14.75 -0.60 5.17
CA PHE A 185 14.52 0.77 5.60
C PHE A 185 15.79 1.61 5.67
N THR A 186 15.76 2.77 5.02
CA THR A 186 16.77 3.83 5.19
C THR A 186 16.59 4.59 6.50
N CYS A 187 17.62 5.31 6.96
CA CYS A 187 17.51 6.14 8.18
C CYS A 187 16.36 7.16 8.10
N ASN A 188 16.17 7.81 6.94
CA ASN A 188 15.10 8.78 6.75
C ASN A 188 13.72 8.14 6.87
N SER A 189 13.54 6.99 6.24
CA SER A 189 12.29 6.24 6.28
C SER A 189 11.97 5.71 7.67
N TRP A 190 12.99 5.35 8.45
CA TRP A 190 12.83 5.02 9.87
C TRP A 190 12.31 6.21 10.68
N ASP A 191 12.85 7.40 10.46
CA ASP A 191 12.40 8.61 11.17
C ASP A 191 10.95 8.95 10.84
N VAL A 192 10.56 8.77 9.58
CA VAL A 192 9.15 8.86 9.17
C VAL A 192 8.33 7.81 9.92
N LEU A 193 8.68 6.53 9.83
CA LEU A 193 7.91 5.44 10.41
C LEU A 193 7.72 5.58 11.94
N LYS A 194 8.77 5.99 12.65
CA LYS A 194 8.75 6.21 14.12
C LYS A 194 7.75 7.28 14.56
N SER A 195 7.30 8.14 13.66
CA SER A 195 6.36 9.22 13.94
C SER A 195 4.89 8.90 13.63
N ILE A 196 4.62 7.82 12.88
CA ILE A 196 3.26 7.48 12.43
C ILE A 196 2.49 6.78 13.56
N ASN A 197 1.27 7.23 13.84
CA ASN A 197 0.40 6.59 14.84
C ASN A 197 -0.38 5.42 14.23
N PHE A 198 0.25 4.25 14.15
CA PHE A 198 -0.38 3.05 13.58
C PHE A 198 -0.30 1.82 14.50
N ILE A 199 0.40 1.90 15.63
CA ILE A 199 0.63 0.76 16.52
C ILE A 199 -0.47 0.70 17.57
N PRO A 200 -1.16 -0.43 17.75
CA PRO A 200 -2.19 -0.54 18.76
C PRO A 200 -1.58 -0.55 20.16
N SER A 201 -2.10 0.30 21.05
CA SER A 201 -1.80 0.24 22.47
C SER A 201 -2.70 -0.77 23.19
N LYS A 202 -2.23 -1.35 24.29
CA LYS A 202 -3.12 -2.11 25.19
C LYS A 202 -3.93 -1.19 26.11
N PRO A 203 -5.11 -1.65 26.57
CA PRO A 203 -5.76 -1.01 27.70
C PRO A 203 -4.91 -1.17 28.97
N VAL A 204 -5.14 -0.27 29.92
CA VAL A 204 -4.53 -0.32 31.24
C VAL A 204 -5.53 -0.91 32.23
N ASP A 205 -5.18 -2.05 32.83
CA ASP A 205 -6.05 -2.77 33.76
C ASP A 205 -5.97 -2.22 35.20
N TYR A 206 -6.89 -2.68 36.06
CA TYR A 206 -6.83 -2.45 37.50
C TYR A 206 -5.48 -2.93 38.09
N PRO A 207 -4.85 -2.19 39.04
CA PRO A 207 -5.34 -0.99 39.74
C PRO A 207 -5.05 0.34 39.04
N TYR A 208 -4.39 0.32 37.88
CA TYR A 208 -3.88 1.53 37.23
C TYR A 208 -4.98 2.31 36.47
N LEU A 209 -6.08 1.65 36.11
CA LEU A 209 -7.17 2.18 35.27
C LEU A 209 -7.72 3.54 35.74
N GLU A 210 -7.82 3.78 37.05
CA GLU A 210 -8.41 5.01 37.59
C GLU A 210 -7.57 6.25 37.23
N THR A 211 -6.25 6.10 37.31
CA THR A 211 -5.27 7.19 37.15
C THR A 211 -4.55 7.18 35.79
N ALA A 212 -4.79 6.15 34.97
CA ALA A 212 -4.21 6.05 33.64
C ALA A 212 -4.68 7.19 32.72
N LYS A 213 -3.72 7.80 32.01
CA LYS A 213 -4.02 8.80 30.97
C LYS A 213 -4.74 8.19 29.77
N PHE A 214 -4.34 6.97 29.40
CA PHE A 214 -4.91 6.23 28.28
C PHE A 214 -5.67 5.01 28.81
N LYS A 215 -6.99 5.16 28.97
CA LYS A 215 -7.86 4.10 29.51
C LYS A 215 -8.32 3.13 28.44
N SER A 216 -8.53 3.63 27.23
CA SER A 216 -8.94 2.83 26.07
C SER A 216 -7.76 2.66 25.11
N PRO A 217 -7.74 1.56 24.33
CA PRO A 217 -6.79 1.38 23.24
C PRO A 217 -6.81 2.56 22.27
N ILE A 218 -5.64 3.01 21.86
CA ILE A 218 -5.44 4.03 20.83
C ILE A 218 -4.34 3.57 19.87
N LEU A 219 -4.26 4.19 18.70
CA LEU A 219 -3.09 4.03 17.85
C LEU A 219 -2.01 5.03 18.26
N CYS A 220 -0.78 4.53 18.39
CA CYS A 220 0.38 5.29 18.80
C CYS A 220 1.54 5.07 17.84
N SER A 221 2.53 5.95 17.92
CA SER A 221 3.80 5.80 17.24
C SER A 221 4.80 5.04 18.10
N PHE A 222 5.85 4.49 17.48
CA PHE A 222 6.93 3.80 18.20
C PHE A 222 7.52 4.68 19.33
N ASN A 223 7.67 5.98 19.08
CA ASN A 223 8.28 6.93 20.03
C ASN A 223 7.42 7.18 21.29
N SER A 224 6.10 7.00 21.17
CA SER A 224 5.14 7.33 22.24
C SER A 224 4.78 6.16 23.14
N LEU A 225 5.11 4.93 22.72
CA LEU A 225 4.79 3.71 23.47
C LEU A 225 5.90 3.32 24.45
N ARG A 226 5.51 2.60 25.50
CA ARG A 226 6.41 1.96 26.46
C ARG A 226 6.10 0.47 26.56
N LEU A 227 7.10 -0.34 26.94
CA LEU A 227 6.85 -1.75 27.16
C LEU A 227 5.95 -1.99 28.37
N PRO A 228 5.07 -3.00 28.32
CA PRO A 228 4.20 -3.39 29.43
C PRO A 228 4.91 -3.57 30.78
N LYS A 229 6.15 -4.07 30.77
CA LYS A 229 6.95 -4.26 32.00
C LYS A 229 7.19 -2.96 32.78
N HIS A 230 7.09 -1.80 32.13
CA HIS A 230 7.27 -0.48 32.73
C HIS A 230 5.96 0.13 33.25
N VAL A 231 4.84 -0.60 33.21
CA VAL A 231 3.52 -0.08 33.62
C VAL A 231 3.55 0.55 35.01
N LYS A 232 4.28 -0.05 35.96
CA LYS A 232 4.44 0.44 37.35
C LYS A 232 5.19 1.78 37.48
N LEU A 233 5.73 2.33 36.39
CA LEU A 233 6.54 3.55 36.44
C LEU A 233 5.83 4.72 35.75
N CYS A 234 5.09 4.48 34.66
CA CYS A 234 4.63 5.55 33.77
C CYS A 234 3.18 5.43 33.29
N TRP A 235 2.33 4.62 33.94
CA TRP A 235 0.95 4.41 33.50
C TRP A 235 0.08 5.69 33.46
N THR A 236 0.43 6.70 34.26
CA THR A 236 -0.24 8.00 34.29
C THR A 236 0.17 8.90 33.12
N GLN A 237 1.17 8.54 32.32
CA GLN A 237 1.77 9.42 31.30
C GLN A 237 1.89 8.77 29.91
N CYS A 238 2.10 7.45 29.86
CA CYS A 238 2.43 6.73 28.63
C CYS A 238 1.38 5.70 28.25
N ALA A 239 1.26 5.44 26.95
CA ALA A 239 0.57 4.28 26.41
C ALA A 239 1.54 3.10 26.31
N PHE A 240 1.02 1.87 26.33
CA PHE A 240 1.83 0.65 26.32
C PHE A 240 1.59 -0.19 25.08
N TYR A 241 2.63 -0.86 24.57
CA TYR A 241 2.48 -1.82 23.47
C TYR A 241 1.44 -2.87 23.83
N ASP A 242 0.58 -3.22 22.86
CA ASP A 242 -0.28 -4.40 22.95
C ASP A 242 0.59 -5.66 23.07
N ASP A 243 0.28 -6.54 24.04
CA ASP A 243 1.05 -7.76 24.28
C ASP A 243 1.07 -8.65 23.02
N LEU A 244 0.05 -8.54 22.15
CA LEU A 244 -0.06 -9.27 20.88
C LEU A 244 0.77 -8.67 19.73
N VAL A 245 1.39 -7.50 19.93
CA VAL A 245 2.35 -6.90 18.99
C VAL A 245 3.77 -6.85 19.57
N ILE A 246 4.03 -7.56 20.66
CA ILE A 246 5.40 -7.72 21.15
C ILE A 246 6.00 -8.96 20.48
N PRO A 247 7.16 -8.86 19.82
CA PRO A 247 7.78 -10.01 19.19
C PRO A 247 8.06 -11.10 20.25
N PRO A 248 7.75 -12.38 19.98
CA PRO A 248 8.04 -13.44 20.93
C PRO A 248 9.54 -13.51 21.21
N GLN A 249 9.91 -13.60 22.50
CA GLN A 249 11.29 -13.86 22.91
C GLN A 249 11.69 -15.24 22.40
N SER A 250 12.33 -15.28 21.23
CA SER A 250 13.04 -16.49 20.80
C SER A 250 14.53 -16.21 20.97
N GLU A 251 15.12 -16.90 21.95
CA GLU A 251 16.54 -16.78 22.33
C GLU A 251 17.49 -16.99 21.14
N ASN A 252 17.05 -17.66 20.06
CA ASN A 252 17.85 -17.91 18.86
C ASN A 252 17.82 -16.80 17.80
N ILE A 253 16.92 -15.83 17.88
CA ILE A 253 16.83 -14.72 16.91
C ILE A 253 17.77 -13.58 17.32
N VAL A 254 17.90 -13.33 18.63
CA VAL A 254 18.69 -12.21 19.17
C VAL A 254 20.18 -12.36 18.84
N ASP A 255 20.77 -13.54 18.99
CA ASP A 255 22.22 -13.71 18.85
C ASP A 255 22.71 -13.71 17.39
N LYS A 256 21.93 -14.24 16.45
CA LYS A 256 22.28 -14.22 15.01
C LYS A 256 21.98 -12.88 14.35
N GLN A 257 20.90 -12.20 14.74
CA GLN A 257 20.54 -10.90 14.18
C GLN A 257 21.39 -9.74 14.76
N LEU A 258 21.89 -9.85 16.00
CA LEU A 258 22.78 -8.83 16.59
C LEU A 258 24.05 -8.61 15.75
N ASP A 259 24.62 -9.66 15.16
CA ASP A 259 25.88 -9.58 14.41
C ASP A 259 25.70 -9.09 12.97
N ASP A 260 24.53 -9.28 12.36
CA ASP A 260 24.20 -8.70 11.06
C ASP A 260 23.70 -7.25 11.18
N TRP A 261 22.98 -6.90 12.25
CA TRP A 261 22.49 -5.54 12.48
C TRP A 261 23.55 -4.54 12.92
N LYS A 262 24.62 -5.01 13.59
CA LYS A 262 25.85 -4.21 13.83
C LYS A 262 26.51 -3.74 12.53
N ARG A 263 26.34 -4.46 11.42
CA ARG A 263 26.96 -4.12 10.12
C ARG A 263 26.20 -3.06 9.33
N HIS A 264 24.93 -2.81 9.63
CA HIS A 264 24.02 -2.00 8.79
C HIS A 264 23.57 -0.68 9.44
N GLY A 265 24.19 -0.23 10.53
CA GLY A 265 23.90 1.08 11.13
C GLY A 265 22.58 1.17 11.90
N ALA A 266 21.94 0.04 12.22
CA ALA A 266 20.70 -0.03 13.00
C ALA A 266 20.90 0.10 14.53
N LEU A 267 22.05 0.65 14.98
CA LEU A 267 22.43 0.70 16.40
C LEU A 267 21.51 1.58 17.24
N ASP A 268 20.95 2.67 16.70
CA ASP A 268 20.04 3.55 17.45
C ASP A 268 18.66 2.93 17.66
N LEU A 269 18.22 2.06 16.74
CA LEU A 269 16.99 1.29 16.88
C LEU A 269 17.24 0.09 17.80
N LEU A 270 18.43 -0.53 17.75
CA LEU A 270 18.84 -1.49 18.77
C LEU A 270 18.84 -0.80 20.14
N PHE A 271 19.37 0.42 20.28
CA PHE A 271 19.27 1.20 21.50
C PHE A 271 17.82 1.57 21.85
N THR A 272 16.92 1.84 20.91
CA THR A 272 15.52 2.21 21.24
C THR A 272 14.64 0.99 21.57
N ILE A 273 14.82 -0.11 20.84
CA ILE A 273 14.09 -1.38 21.01
C ILE A 273 14.72 -2.19 22.16
N ILE A 274 16.05 -2.21 22.30
CA ILE A 274 16.76 -2.78 23.46
C ILE A 274 16.69 -1.85 24.66
N ASN A 275 16.75 -0.51 24.62
CA ASN A 275 16.38 0.29 25.82
C ASN A 275 14.88 0.23 26.11
N GLY A 276 14.05 -0.11 25.12
CA GLY A 276 12.69 -0.60 25.36
C GLY A 276 12.69 -1.93 26.13
N LEU A 277 13.42 -2.94 25.64
CA LEU A 277 13.49 -4.34 26.12
C LEU A 277 14.46 -4.58 27.29
N TYR A 278 15.28 -3.60 27.65
CA TYR A 278 16.32 -3.48 28.67
C TYR A 278 16.47 -1.98 28.97
N GLY A 279 15.45 -1.36 29.57
CA GLY A 279 15.55 0.04 29.96
C GLY A 279 16.57 0.23 31.07
N TRP A 280 17.74 0.77 30.73
CA TRP A 280 18.58 1.55 31.65
C TRP A 280 19.81 2.12 30.92
N LEU A 281 19.79 3.39 30.48
CA LEU A 281 20.97 4.29 30.60
C LEU A 281 20.73 5.76 30.20
N GLU A 282 19.78 6.10 29.32
CA GLU A 282 19.59 7.52 28.96
C GLU A 282 18.62 8.29 29.88
N ASP A 283 17.56 7.64 30.39
CA ASP A 283 16.59 8.32 31.26
C ASP A 283 17.12 8.61 32.68
N ASN A 284 18.23 8.00 33.11
CA ASN A 284 18.83 8.28 34.42
C ASN A 284 19.76 9.50 34.43
N LEU A 285 20.21 10.02 33.28
CA LEU A 285 21.02 11.25 33.26
C LEU A 285 20.16 12.51 33.45
N LEU A 286 18.89 12.47 33.00
CA LEU A 286 17.95 13.57 33.23
C LEU A 286 17.24 13.47 34.59
N LEU A 287 16.98 12.25 35.11
CA LEU A 287 16.42 12.09 36.46
C LEU A 287 17.45 12.36 37.58
N MET A 288 18.73 12.02 37.37
CA MET A 288 19.81 12.37 38.31
C MET A 288 20.14 13.87 38.32
N ALA A 289 19.89 14.58 37.22
CA ALA A 289 20.05 16.04 37.17
C ALA A 289 18.94 16.79 37.93
N TRP A 290 17.77 16.18 38.11
CA TRP A 290 16.65 16.77 38.88
C TRP A 290 16.75 16.53 40.38
N ILE A 291 17.41 15.46 40.82
CA ILE A 291 17.58 15.11 42.24
C ILE A 291 18.80 15.84 42.88
N TYR A 292 19.65 16.50 42.08
CA TYR A 292 20.78 17.29 42.58
C TYR A 292 20.57 18.81 42.58
N LEU A 293 19.36 19.30 42.26
CA LEU A 293 19.05 20.73 42.23
C LEU A 293 17.83 21.17 43.08
N TYR A 294 17.31 20.29 43.94
CA TYR A 294 16.37 20.66 45.02
C TYR A 294 16.56 19.78 46.27
#